data_AF-A0A1J5PCQ9-F1
#
_entry.id   AF-A0A1J5PCQ9-F1
#
_cell.length_a   1.000
_cell.length_b   1.000
_cell.length_c   1.000
_cell.angle_alpha   90.00
_cell.angle_beta   90.00
_cell.angle_gamma   90.00
#
_symmetry.space_group_name_H-M   'P 1'
#
loop_
_entity.id
_entity.type
_entity.pdbx_description
1 polymer ?
#
loop_
_entity_poly.entity_id
_entity_poly.type
_entity_poly.pdbx_seq_one_letter_code
_entity_poly.pdbx_strand_id
1 'polypeptide(L)'
;MTPVHFTLSAACIGLANILIEWFVTGYLFHKSQALTPNTWKPESGGSYVYSIFLSVLFGALFSLFYMKIGSRYVIAHSIWSHIKLGVICFAAFSFVAEINNFIYINYNRKFAIGKIIASCLSIVAAAIIASHFYWR
;
A
#
# COMPACT_ATOMS: atom_id res chain seq x y z
N MET A 1 -10.15 -21.71 5.28
CA MET A 1 -8.73 -21.37 5.49
C MET A 1 -8.26 -21.99 6.79
N THR A 2 -7.16 -22.76 6.79
CA THR A 2 -6.59 -23.30 8.04
C THR A 2 -5.66 -22.27 8.69
N PRO A 3 -5.47 -22.32 10.02
CA PRO A 3 -4.52 -21.44 10.71
C PRO A 3 -3.11 -21.51 10.11
N VAL A 4 -2.68 -22.70 9.68
CA VAL A 4 -1.37 -22.91 9.04
C VAL A 4 -1.23 -22.13 7.74
N HIS A 5 -2.23 -22.18 6.84
CA HIS A 5 -2.19 -21.41 5.59
C HIS A 5 -2.17 -19.90 5.86
N PHE A 6 -2.87 -19.44 6.90
CA PHE A 6 -2.87 -18.04 7.29
C PHE A 6 -1.50 -17.60 7.77
N THR A 7 -0.93 -18.31 8.73
CA THR A 7 0.39 -18.00 9.28
C THR A 7 1.48 -18.02 8.21
N LEU A 8 1.50 -19.03 7.34
CA LEU A 8 2.48 -19.11 6.25
C LEU A 8 2.31 -17.97 5.24
N SER A 9 1.07 -17.67 4.83
CA SER A 9 0.82 -16.56 3.91
C SER A 9 1.28 -15.23 4.51
N ALA A 10 0.96 -14.96 5.78
CA ALA A 10 1.38 -13.75 6.49
C ALA A 10 2.91 -13.65 6.59
N ALA A 11 3.60 -14.76 6.89
CA ALA A 11 5.06 -14.81 6.95
C ALA A 11 5.70 -14.51 5.57
N CYS A 12 5.20 -15.13 4.50
CA CYS A 12 5.68 -14.87 3.14
C CYS A 12 5.44 -13.43 2.70
N ILE A 13 4.27 -12.86 3.01
CA ILE A 13 3.96 -11.45 2.73
C ILE A 13 4.90 -10.53 3.52
N GLY A 14 5.11 -10.81 4.81
CA GLY A 14 6.04 -10.05 5.65
C GLY A 14 7.46 -10.06 5.09
N LEU A 15 7.97 -11.23 4.69
CA LEU A 15 9.28 -11.36 4.07
C LEU A 15 9.36 -10.57 2.75
N ALA A 16 8.36 -10.71 1.88
CA ALA A 16 8.31 -9.97 0.63
C ALA A 16 8.34 -8.45 0.86
N ASN A 17 7.58 -7.95 1.83
CA ASN A 17 7.56 -6.54 2.18
C ASN A 17 8.91 -6.05 2.71
N ILE A 18 9.60 -6.84 3.56
CA ILE A 18 10.95 -6.51 4.02
C ILE A 18 11.90 -6.36 2.84
N LEU A 19 11.87 -7.31 1.89
CA LEU A 19 12.74 -7.27 0.71
C LEU A 19 12.42 -6.08 -0.20
N ILE A 20 11.14 -5.78 -0.42
CA ILE A 20 10.68 -4.64 -1.22
C ILE A 20 11.12 -3.33 -0.57
N GLU A 21 10.85 -3.13 0.72
CA GLU A 21 11.25 -1.92 1.44
C GLU A 21 12.76 -1.76 1.48
N TRP A 22 13.50 -2.83 1.77
CA TRP A 22 14.96 -2.78 1.76
C TRP A 22 15.49 -2.40 0.38
N PHE A 23 14.98 -3.00 -0.70
CA PHE A 23 15.44 -2.72 -2.04
C PHE A 23 15.04 -1.32 -2.53
N VAL A 24 13.77 -0.95 -2.38
CA VAL A 24 13.27 0.34 -2.89
C VAL A 24 13.70 1.48 -1.98
N THR A 25 13.32 1.44 -0.70
CA THR A 25 13.58 2.51 0.27
C THR A 25 15.04 2.46 0.72
N GLY A 26 15.52 1.30 1.14
CA GLY A 26 16.84 1.10 1.74
C GLY A 26 18.03 1.10 0.76
N TYR A 27 17.81 0.87 -0.53
CA TYR A 27 18.86 0.85 -1.55
C TYR A 27 18.62 1.88 -2.67
N LEU A 28 17.56 1.73 -3.48
CA LEU A 28 17.32 2.59 -4.65
C LEU A 28 17.10 4.06 -4.29
N PHE A 29 16.28 4.32 -3.27
CA PHE A 29 15.92 5.67 -2.84
C PHE A 29 16.64 6.10 -1.56
N HIS A 30 17.61 5.34 -1.07
CA HIS A 30 18.32 5.60 0.19
C HIS A 30 18.92 7.00 0.25
N LYS A 31 19.59 7.44 -0.83
CA LYS A 31 20.14 8.80 -0.92
C LYS A 31 19.06 9.87 -0.82
N SER A 32 17.88 9.63 -1.39
CA SER A 32 16.76 10.58 -1.31
C SER A 32 16.10 10.56 0.06
N GLN A 33 16.05 9.39 0.72
CA GLN A 33 15.60 9.24 2.11
C GLN A 33 16.49 10.06 3.04
N ALA A 34 17.82 9.93 2.92
CA ALA A 34 18.77 10.67 3.74
C ALA A 34 18.67 12.20 3.56
N LEU A 35 18.20 12.65 2.40
CA LEU A 35 17.95 14.07 2.11
C LEU A 35 16.57 14.55 2.57
N THR A 36 15.75 13.68 3.15
CA THR A 36 14.45 14.09 3.72
C THR A 36 14.69 14.81 5.04
N PRO A 37 14.24 16.07 5.19
CA PRO A 37 14.32 16.80 6.45
C PRO A 37 13.65 16.03 7.61
N ASN A 38 14.30 16.05 8.78
CA ASN A 38 13.74 15.51 10.03
C ASN A 38 12.69 16.43 10.66
N THR A 39 11.84 17.07 9.86
CA THR A 39 10.86 18.05 10.33
C THR A 39 9.49 17.84 9.70
N TRP A 40 8.46 17.98 10.54
CA TRP A 40 7.07 18.05 10.10
C TRP A 40 6.82 19.34 9.33
N LYS A 41 5.84 19.33 8.44
CA LYS A 41 5.32 20.54 7.81
C LYS A 41 4.63 21.40 8.86
N PRO A 42 4.70 22.73 8.76
CA PRO A 42 3.86 23.62 9.56
C PRO A 42 2.39 23.23 9.41
N GLU A 43 1.71 23.02 10.53
CA GLU A 43 0.29 22.69 10.51
C GLU A 43 -0.54 23.90 10.07
N SER A 44 -1.61 23.63 9.34
CA SER A 44 -2.56 24.65 8.90
C SER A 44 -3.97 24.09 8.91
N GLY A 45 -4.98 24.96 9.04
CA GLY A 45 -6.38 24.55 8.91
C GLY A 45 -6.65 23.82 7.59
N GLY A 46 -5.99 24.24 6.51
CA GLY A 46 -6.05 23.55 5.22
C GLY A 46 -5.55 22.10 5.29
N SER A 47 -4.44 21.85 5.98
CA SER A 47 -3.89 20.49 6.16
C SER A 47 -4.90 19.55 6.80
N TYR A 48 -5.63 20.00 7.82
CA TYR A 48 -6.67 19.19 8.47
C TYR A 48 -7.89 18.96 7.58
N VAL A 49 -8.34 19.98 6.84
CA VAL A 49 -9.45 19.83 5.88
C VAL A 49 -9.10 18.79 4.80
N TYR A 50 -7.88 18.85 4.25
CA TYR A 50 -7.42 17.84 3.28
C TYR A 50 -7.35 16.44 3.89
N SER A 51 -6.86 16.29 5.11
CA SER A 51 -6.80 15.00 5.82
C SER A 51 -8.19 14.42 6.09
N ILE A 52 -9.16 15.25 6.50
CA ILE A 52 -10.58 14.85 6.63
C ILE A 52 -11.12 14.38 5.29
N PHE A 53 -10.89 15.15 4.22
CA PHE A 53 -11.32 14.77 2.88
C PHE A 53 -10.72 13.42 2.44
N LEU A 54 -9.42 13.20 2.65
CA LEU A 54 -8.77 11.92 2.33
C LEU A 54 -9.33 10.77 3.16
N SER A 55 -9.69 11.01 4.41
CA SER A 55 -10.32 10.01 5.27
C SER A 55 -11.71 9.62 4.77
N VAL A 56 -12.51 10.60 4.35
CA VAL A 56 -13.82 10.35 3.70
C VAL A 56 -13.63 9.61 2.38
N LEU A 57 -12.66 10.01 1.56
CA LEU A 57 -12.33 9.36 0.31
C LEU A 57 -11.92 7.89 0.53
N PHE A 58 -11.08 7.61 1.53
CA PHE A 58 -10.73 6.25 1.93
C PHE A 58 -11.97 5.43 2.27
N GLY A 59 -12.88 5.97 3.08
CA GLY A 59 -14.14 5.30 3.43
C GLY A 59 -15.03 5.00 2.22
N ALA A 60 -15.13 5.94 1.28
CA ALA A 60 -15.87 5.76 0.04
C ALA A 60 -15.24 4.68 -0.85
N LEU A 61 -13.92 4.72 -1.04
CA LEU A 61 -13.18 3.72 -1.82
C LEU A 61 -13.25 2.33 -1.17
N PHE A 62 -13.15 2.24 0.15
CA PHE A 62 -13.34 1.00 0.89
C PHE A 62 -14.74 0.42 0.69
N SER A 63 -15.77 1.26 0.80
CA SER A 63 -17.16 0.84 0.59
C SER A 63 -17.38 0.33 -0.83
N LEU A 64 -16.89 1.06 -1.85
CA LEU A 64 -16.96 0.64 -3.25
C LEU A 64 -16.19 -0.67 -3.50
N PHE A 65 -14.99 -0.80 -2.95
CA PHE A 65 -14.19 -2.01 -3.02
C PHE A 65 -14.95 -3.20 -2.44
N TYR A 66 -15.51 -3.07 -1.24
CA TYR A 66 -16.26 -4.14 -0.60
C TYR A 66 -17.51 -4.53 -1.41
N MET A 67 -18.28 -3.54 -1.90
CA MET A 67 -19.51 -3.79 -2.66
C MET A 67 -19.27 -4.36 -4.07
N LYS A 68 -18.21 -3.93 -4.77
CA LYS A 68 -18.00 -4.26 -6.20
C LYS A 68 -16.93 -5.33 -6.43
N ILE A 69 -15.94 -5.40 -5.55
CA ILE A 69 -14.70 -6.17 -5.77
C ILE A 69 -14.58 -7.32 -4.75
N GLY A 70 -15.32 -7.28 -3.65
CA GLY A 70 -15.40 -8.37 -2.67
C GLY A 70 -15.75 -9.72 -3.31
N SER A 71 -15.11 -10.80 -2.87
CA SER A 71 -15.22 -12.25 -3.21
C SER A 71 -15.30 -12.68 -4.71
N ARG A 72 -15.65 -11.80 -5.65
CA ARG A 72 -16.03 -12.16 -7.04
C ARG A 72 -15.09 -11.61 -8.10
N TYR A 73 -14.18 -10.70 -7.75
CA TYR A 73 -13.30 -10.05 -8.73
C TYR A 73 -12.08 -10.88 -9.13
N VAL A 74 -11.79 -11.93 -8.35
CA VAL A 74 -10.58 -12.73 -8.51
C VAL A 74 -10.89 -13.96 -9.34
N ILE A 75 -10.18 -14.13 -10.44
CA ILE A 75 -10.28 -15.32 -11.28
C ILE A 75 -9.29 -16.35 -10.76
N ALA A 76 -9.82 -17.54 -10.49
CA ALA A 76 -9.08 -18.76 -10.22
C ALA A 76 -7.79 -18.87 -11.04
N HIS A 77 -6.65 -19.08 -10.38
CA HIS A 77 -5.37 -19.36 -11.06
C HIS A 77 -4.88 -18.26 -12.03
N SER A 78 -5.46 -17.06 -12.02
CA SER A 78 -5.06 -15.95 -12.89
C SER A 78 -4.20 -14.95 -12.13
N ILE A 79 -2.88 -15.04 -12.28
CA ILE A 79 -1.93 -14.07 -11.69
C ILE A 79 -2.28 -12.62 -12.03
N TRP A 80 -2.75 -12.37 -13.26
CA TRP A 80 -3.19 -11.04 -13.70
C TRP A 80 -4.39 -10.52 -12.93
N SER A 81 -5.33 -11.38 -12.54
CA SER A 81 -6.47 -10.96 -11.72
C SER A 81 -6.03 -10.52 -10.31
N HIS A 82 -5.02 -11.18 -9.74
CA HIS A 82 -4.45 -10.84 -8.43
C HIS A 82 -3.59 -9.57 -8.48
N ILE A 83 -2.83 -9.36 -9.57
CA ILE A 83 -2.12 -8.09 -9.79
C ILE A 83 -3.13 -6.94 -9.88
N LYS A 84 -4.20 -7.09 -10.66
CA LYS A 84 -5.26 -6.07 -10.75
C LYS A 84 -5.88 -5.79 -9.39
N LEU A 85 -6.20 -6.84 -8.61
CA LEU A 85 -6.71 -6.67 -7.25
C LEU A 85 -5.72 -5.89 -6.37
N GLY A 86 -4.43 -6.24 -6.41
CA GLY A 86 -3.39 -5.55 -5.66
C GLY A 86 -3.30 -4.07 -6.02
N VAL A 87 -3.32 -3.73 -7.31
CA VAL A 87 -3.31 -2.33 -7.77
C VAL A 87 -4.56 -1.57 -7.30
N ILE A 88 -5.72 -2.22 -7.32
CA ILE A 88 -6.97 -1.63 -6.82
C ILE A 88 -6.88 -1.39 -5.31
N CYS A 89 -6.43 -2.38 -4.53
CA CYS A 89 -6.23 -2.25 -3.08
C CYS A 89 -5.21 -1.14 -2.76
N PHE A 90 -4.14 -1.04 -3.54
CA PHE A 90 -3.17 0.03 -3.41
C PHE A 90 -3.83 1.40 -3.64
N ALA A 91 -4.54 1.57 -4.76
CA ALA A 91 -5.20 2.84 -5.08
C ALA A 91 -6.27 3.23 -4.05
N ALA A 92 -7.05 2.25 -3.58
CA ALA A 92 -8.11 2.47 -2.60
C ALA A 92 -7.58 2.81 -1.20
N PHE A 93 -6.48 2.18 -0.78
CA PHE A 93 -6.04 2.20 0.61
C PHE A 93 -4.68 2.85 0.78
N SER A 94 -3.64 2.19 0.27
CA SER A 94 -2.28 2.58 0.60
C SER A 94 -1.87 3.89 -0.06
N PHE A 95 -2.37 4.18 -1.26
CA PHE A 95 -2.15 5.46 -1.94
C PHE A 95 -2.74 6.62 -1.14
N VAL A 96 -4.00 6.49 -0.69
CA VAL A 96 -4.66 7.52 0.14
C VAL A 96 -3.91 7.75 1.44
N ALA A 97 -3.48 6.67 2.10
CA ALA A 97 -2.70 6.75 3.33
C ALA A 97 -1.33 7.43 3.14
N GLU A 98 -0.60 7.11 2.06
CA GLU A 98 0.68 7.75 1.75
C GLU A 98 0.50 9.24 1.42
N ILE A 99 -0.51 9.60 0.62
CA ILE A 99 -0.82 11.02 0.36
C ILE A 99 -1.16 11.76 1.66
N ASN A 100 -1.88 11.12 2.58
CA ASN A 100 -2.17 11.71 3.88
C ASN A 100 -0.88 11.97 4.69
N ASN A 101 0.06 11.01 4.70
CA ASN A 101 1.37 11.22 5.32
C ASN A 101 2.13 12.40 4.68
N PHE A 102 1.98 12.60 3.37
CA PHE A 102 2.68 13.65 2.62
C PHE A 102 2.15 15.05 2.93
N ILE A 103 0.93 15.18 3.47
CA ILE A 103 0.39 16.46 3.95
C ILE A 103 1.20 16.95 5.15
N TYR A 104 1.63 16.04 6.01
CA TYR A 104 2.22 16.38 7.30
C TYR A 104 3.75 16.27 7.32
N ILE A 105 4.35 15.46 6.45
CA ILE A 105 5.79 15.20 6.45
C ILE A 105 6.47 15.90 5.26
N ASN A 106 7.62 16.53 5.51
CA ASN A 106 8.45 17.13 4.46
C ASN A 106 9.27 16.09 3.71
N TYR A 107 8.64 15.15 3.01
CA TYR A 107 9.39 14.18 2.22
C TYR A 107 10.18 14.82 1.10
N ASN A 108 11.43 14.35 0.88
CA ASN A 108 12.11 14.61 -0.38
C ASN A 108 11.25 14.05 -1.53
N ARG A 109 11.06 14.82 -2.62
CA ARG A 109 10.17 14.42 -3.72
C ARG A 109 10.50 13.05 -4.33
N LYS A 110 11.80 12.72 -4.46
CA LYS A 110 12.21 11.42 -4.99
C LYS A 110 11.91 10.30 -3.99
N PHE A 111 12.10 10.57 -2.70
CA PHE A 111 11.79 9.62 -1.64
C PHE A 111 10.28 9.35 -1.53
N ALA A 112 9.45 10.38 -1.63
CA ALA A 112 7.99 10.26 -1.70
C ALA A 112 7.55 9.33 -2.85
N ILE A 113 8.14 9.46 -4.03
CA ILE A 113 7.87 8.56 -5.16
C ILE A 113 8.32 7.13 -4.82
N GLY A 114 9.49 6.95 -4.22
CA GLY A 114 9.99 5.65 -3.76
C GLY A 114 9.03 4.97 -2.78
N LYS A 115 8.49 5.71 -1.81
CA LYS A 115 7.49 5.24 -0.85
C LYS A 115 6.20 4.76 -1.53
N ILE A 116 5.69 5.53 -2.50
CA ILE A 116 4.51 5.14 -3.29
C ILE A 116 4.78 3.84 -4.08
N ILE A 117 5.95 3.72 -4.71
CA ILE A 117 6.33 2.51 -5.47
C ILE A 117 6.46 1.30 -4.54
N ALA A 118 7.16 1.43 -3.42
CA ALA A 118 7.35 0.36 -2.44
C ALA A 118 6.00 -0.12 -1.87
N SER A 119 5.12 0.82 -1.55
CA SER A 119 3.76 0.54 -1.10
C SER A 119 2.95 -0.22 -2.17
N CYS A 120 2.99 0.22 -3.42
CA CYS A 120 2.28 -0.45 -4.52
C CYS A 120 2.79 -1.89 -4.71
N LEU A 121 4.11 -2.08 -4.78
CA LEU A 121 4.71 -3.40 -4.93
C LEU A 121 4.36 -4.32 -3.75
N SER A 122 4.39 -3.80 -2.52
CA SER A 122 4.03 -4.56 -1.32
C SER A 122 2.60 -5.06 -1.36
N ILE A 123 1.63 -4.21 -1.73
CA ILE A 123 0.22 -4.62 -1.81
C ILE A 123 -0.03 -5.59 -2.97
N VAL A 124 0.64 -5.40 -4.12
CA VAL A 124 0.55 -6.33 -5.25
C VAL A 124 1.15 -7.69 -4.89
N ALA A 125 2.33 -7.72 -4.27
CA ALA A 125 2.97 -8.95 -3.80
C ALA A 125 2.07 -9.65 -2.78
N ALA A 126 1.48 -8.90 -1.84
CA ALA A 126 0.54 -9.45 -0.87
C ALA A 126 -0.67 -10.11 -1.53
N ALA A 127 -1.26 -9.47 -2.54
CA ALA A 127 -2.40 -10.02 -3.27
C ALA A 127 -2.05 -11.32 -4.03
N ILE A 128 -0.86 -11.38 -4.65
CA ILE A 128 -0.37 -12.59 -5.35
C ILE A 128 -0.08 -13.70 -4.35
N ILE A 129 0.67 -13.41 -3.28
CA ILE A 129 1.04 -14.43 -2.28
C ILE A 129 -0.21 -14.97 -1.63
N ALA A 130 -1.12 -14.11 -1.16
CA ALA A 130 -2.39 -14.53 -0.58
C ALA A 130 -3.16 -15.47 -1.52
N SER A 131 -3.21 -15.20 -2.82
CA SER A 131 -3.98 -16.10 -3.70
C SER A 131 -3.45 -17.53 -3.76
N HIS A 132 -2.14 -17.73 -3.65
CA HIS A 132 -1.53 -19.06 -3.61
C HIS A 132 -1.92 -19.87 -2.37
N PHE A 133 -2.25 -19.21 -1.26
CA PHE A 133 -2.64 -19.86 0.00
C PHE A 133 -4.16 -19.96 0.20
N TYR A 134 -4.94 -19.10 -0.48
CA TYR A 134 -6.40 -19.03 -0.31
C TYR A 134 -7.18 -19.76 -1.42
N TRP A 135 -6.53 -20.18 -2.52
CA TRP A 135 -7.18 -20.90 -3.63
C TRP A 135 -7.29 -22.43 -3.41
N ARG A 136 -7.64 -22.88 -2.20
CA ARG A 136 -7.96 -24.29 -1.91
C ARG A 136 -9.21 -24.42 -1.06
#